data_AF-A0A961IXQ7-F1
#
_entry.id   AF-A0A961IXQ7-F1
#
_cell.length_a   1.000
_cell.length_b   1.000
_cell.length_c   1.000
_cell.angle_alpha   90.00
_cell.angle_beta   90.00
_cell.angle_gamma   90.00
#
_symmetry.space_group_name_H-M   'P 1'
#
loop_
_entity.id
_entity.type
_entity.pdbx_description
1 polymer ?
#
loop_
_entity_poly.entity_id
_entity_poly.type
_entity_poly.pdbx_seq_one_letter_code
_entity_poly.pdbx_strand_id
1 'polypeptide(L)'
;GVIGPNGAGKTTLFRMLTGQEKPDEGTIDYGDTVELAYVDQSRDALDPNATVWEEISGGSEIIDLGDAQVNSRAYCGSFNFKGGDQQKKVGLLSGGERNRVHMAKLLKSGGNVLLLDEPTNDLDVETLRALEDALVDFAGCAVVISHDRFFLDRICTHILAFEGEAHVEWFEGNFEDYEEDKKRRLGPDALEPKRLKYKKFTR
;
A
#
# COMPACT_ATOMS: atom_id res chain seq x y z
N GLY A 1 -8.47 -4.01 1.33
CA GLY A 1 -7.39 -4.41 2.26
C GLY A 1 -7.11 -5.89 2.16
N VAL A 2 -5.86 -6.30 2.38
CA VAL A 2 -5.41 -7.69 2.40
C VAL A 2 -4.80 -7.98 3.76
N ILE A 3 -5.37 -8.93 4.50
CA ILE A 3 -4.98 -9.21 5.89
C ILE A 3 -4.66 -10.67 6.11
N GLY A 4 -3.91 -10.96 7.16
CA GLY A 4 -3.60 -12.32 7.57
C GLY A 4 -2.22 -12.42 8.22
N PRO A 5 -1.89 -13.56 8.83
CA PRO A 5 -0.62 -13.76 9.52
C PRO A 5 0.60 -13.68 8.57
N ASN A 6 1.78 -13.49 9.15
CA ASN A 6 3.03 -13.51 8.39
C ASN A 6 3.26 -14.88 7.76
N GLY A 7 3.65 -14.88 6.49
CA GLY A 7 3.81 -16.10 5.69
C GLY A 7 2.51 -16.70 5.18
N ALA A 8 1.37 -16.01 5.28
CA ALA A 8 0.11 -16.47 4.71
C ALA A 8 0.05 -16.43 3.16
N GLY A 9 1.00 -15.77 2.49
CA GLY A 9 1.03 -15.61 1.04
C GLY A 9 0.62 -14.24 0.51
N LYS A 10 0.43 -13.23 1.37
CA LYS A 10 0.06 -11.85 0.96
C LYS A 10 1.06 -11.25 -0.05
N THR A 11 2.36 -11.31 0.24
CA THR A 11 3.40 -10.84 -0.69
C THR A 11 3.47 -11.70 -1.96
N THR A 12 3.21 -13.01 -1.87
CA THR A 12 3.13 -13.89 -3.04
C THR A 12 1.98 -13.48 -3.96
N LEU A 13 0.82 -13.10 -3.40
CA LEU A 13 -0.29 -12.52 -4.19
C LEU A 13 0.18 -11.30 -4.97
N PHE A 14 0.92 -10.37 -4.35
CA PHE A 14 1.44 -9.19 -5.04
C PHE A 14 2.47 -9.52 -6.12
N ARG A 15 3.33 -10.51 -5.89
CA ARG A 15 4.28 -10.99 -6.91
C ARG A 15 3.56 -11.60 -8.10
N MET A 16 2.47 -12.33 -7.88
CA MET A 16 1.63 -12.83 -8.96
C MET A 16 0.92 -11.69 -9.68
N LEU A 17 0.36 -10.72 -8.94
CA LEU A 17 -0.30 -9.54 -9.52
C LEU A 17 0.65 -8.67 -10.35
N THR A 18 1.94 -8.65 -10.03
CA THR A 18 2.97 -7.89 -10.77
C THR A 18 3.70 -8.73 -11.81
N GLY A 19 3.28 -9.98 -12.03
CA GLY A 19 3.88 -10.90 -13.01
C GLY A 19 5.28 -11.41 -12.65
N GLN A 20 5.75 -11.17 -11.42
CA GLN A 20 7.03 -11.69 -10.91
C GLN A 20 6.96 -13.19 -10.59
N GLU A 21 5.76 -13.69 -10.32
CA GLU A 21 5.46 -15.10 -10.03
C GLU A 21 4.23 -15.52 -10.84
N LYS A 22 4.11 -16.82 -11.15
CA LYS A 22 2.97 -17.36 -11.90
C LYS A 22 2.11 -18.22 -10.98
N PRO A 23 0.78 -18.21 -11.13
CA PRO A 23 -0.07 -19.15 -10.42
C PRO A 23 0.25 -20.58 -10.87
N ASP A 24 0.27 -21.53 -9.92
CA ASP A 24 0.41 -22.95 -10.21
C ASP A 24 -0.82 -23.48 -10.98
N GLU A 25 -2.01 -23.02 -10.59
CA GLU A 25 -3.30 -23.31 -11.20
C GLU A 25 -4.20 -22.05 -11.23
N GLY A 26 -5.15 -21.98 -12.16
CA GLY A 26 -6.02 -20.82 -12.35
C GLY A 26 -5.41 -19.72 -13.23
N THR A 27 -6.11 -18.59 -13.35
CA THR A 27 -5.65 -17.43 -14.14
C THR A 27 -5.79 -16.14 -13.34
N ILE A 28 -4.95 -15.17 -13.68
CA ILE A 28 -5.08 -13.78 -13.24
C ILE A 28 -5.22 -12.97 -14.52
N ASP A 29 -6.37 -12.31 -14.65
CA ASP A 29 -6.71 -11.52 -15.82
C ASP A 29 -6.97 -10.08 -15.37
N TYR A 30 -6.53 -9.12 -16.18
CA TYR A 30 -6.70 -7.69 -15.93
C TYR A 30 -7.58 -7.09 -17.03
N GLY A 31 -8.32 -6.04 -16.71
CA GLY A 31 -8.97 -5.23 -17.74
C GLY A 31 -7.94 -4.51 -18.60
N ASP A 32 -8.27 -4.25 -19.87
CA ASP A 32 -7.36 -3.65 -20.85
C ASP A 32 -6.82 -2.26 -20.44
N THR A 33 -7.53 -1.56 -19.55
CA THR A 33 -7.16 -0.23 -19.06
C THR A 33 -6.39 -0.26 -17.75
N VAL A 34 -6.12 -1.43 -17.16
CA VAL A 34 -5.47 -1.53 -15.85
C VAL A 34 -3.98 -1.22 -15.97
N GLU A 35 -3.55 -0.22 -15.23
CA GLU A 35 -2.15 0.17 -15.07
C GLU A 35 -1.75 0.01 -13.61
N LEU A 36 -0.98 -1.05 -13.33
CA LEU A 36 -0.52 -1.36 -11.98
C LEU A 36 0.66 -0.46 -11.60
N ALA A 37 0.53 0.21 -10.47
CA ALA A 37 1.63 0.90 -9.80
C ALA A 37 1.98 0.16 -8.51
N TYR A 38 3.18 -0.41 -8.45
CA TYR A 38 3.70 -1.14 -7.30
C TYR A 38 5.03 -0.55 -6.89
N VAL A 39 5.15 -0.09 -5.64
CA VAL A 39 6.46 0.21 -5.03
C VAL A 39 6.97 -1.05 -4.36
N ASP A 40 8.01 -1.63 -4.95
CA ASP A 40 8.89 -2.54 -4.23
C ASP A 40 9.82 -1.68 -3.37
N GLN A 41 9.72 -1.82 -2.04
CA GLN A 41 10.60 -1.13 -1.07
C GLN A 41 12.10 -1.32 -1.37
N SER A 42 12.47 -2.34 -2.16
CA SER A 42 13.84 -2.66 -2.51
C SER A 42 14.34 -2.12 -3.86
N ARG A 43 13.45 -1.62 -4.76
CA ARG A 43 13.83 -1.41 -6.19
C ARG A 43 13.78 0.02 -6.70
N ASP A 44 13.01 0.93 -6.08
CA ASP A 44 13.12 2.35 -6.44
C ASP A 44 14.31 2.95 -5.68
N ALA A 45 15.46 3.06 -6.33
CA ALA A 45 16.55 3.87 -5.80
C ALA A 45 16.21 5.34 -6.07
N LEU A 46 15.90 6.12 -5.02
CA LEU A 46 15.81 7.57 -5.15
C LEU A 46 17.19 8.14 -5.51
N ASP A 47 17.26 9.19 -6.34
CA ASP A 47 18.54 9.83 -6.62
C ASP A 47 19.03 10.58 -5.37
N PRO A 48 20.14 10.14 -4.72
CA PRO A 48 20.62 10.76 -3.49
C PRO A 48 21.07 12.23 -3.68
N ASN A 49 21.33 12.65 -4.93
CA ASN A 49 21.78 14.00 -5.23
C ASN A 49 20.64 14.98 -5.52
N ALA A 50 19.49 14.47 -5.95
CA ALA A 50 18.29 15.27 -6.16
C ALA A 50 17.78 15.85 -4.85
N THR A 51 17.16 17.02 -4.92
CA THR A 51 16.34 17.54 -3.82
C THR A 51 15.04 16.74 -3.70
N VAL A 52 14.42 16.75 -2.53
CA VAL A 52 13.10 16.13 -2.31
C VAL A 52 12.09 16.58 -3.36
N TRP A 53 12.03 17.88 -3.65
CA TRP A 53 11.09 18.38 -4.65
C TRP A 53 11.43 17.92 -6.05
N GLU A 54 12.70 17.94 -6.46
CA GLU A 54 13.10 17.43 -7.79
C GLU A 54 12.75 15.94 -7.93
N GLU A 55 13.01 15.16 -6.89
CA GLU A 55 12.75 13.72 -6.87
C GLU A 55 11.24 13.38 -6.97
N ILE A 56 10.37 14.16 -6.31
CA ILE A 56 8.91 13.98 -6.37
C ILE A 56 8.32 14.57 -7.66
N SER A 57 8.69 15.81 -7.98
CA SER A 57 8.07 16.57 -9.08
C SER A 57 8.66 16.26 -10.46
N GLY A 58 9.89 15.74 -10.53
CA GLY A 58 10.66 15.67 -11.78
C GLY A 58 11.10 17.05 -12.28
N GLY A 59 11.15 18.05 -11.41
CA GLY A 59 11.47 19.45 -11.75
C GLY A 59 10.29 20.25 -12.33
N SER A 60 9.09 19.67 -12.37
CA SER A 60 7.89 20.35 -12.86
C SER A 60 7.22 21.17 -11.75
N GLU A 61 6.77 22.39 -12.08
CA GLU A 61 6.00 23.23 -11.15
C GLU A 61 4.57 22.70 -10.92
N ILE A 62 4.05 21.92 -11.87
CA ILE A 62 2.72 21.31 -11.84
C ILE A 62 2.86 19.78 -11.91
N ILE A 63 2.10 19.07 -11.09
CA ILE A 63 1.99 17.62 -11.12
C ILE A 63 0.58 17.26 -11.62
N ASP A 64 0.53 16.43 -12.65
CA ASP A 64 -0.70 15.79 -13.11
C ASP A 64 -0.96 14.55 -12.25
N LEU A 65 -2.15 14.48 -11.66
CA LEU A 65 -2.66 13.36 -10.85
C LEU A 65 -3.96 12.87 -11.49
N GLY A 66 -3.83 11.99 -12.48
CA GLY A 66 -4.96 11.63 -13.34
C GLY A 66 -5.51 12.86 -14.06
N ASP A 67 -6.78 13.20 -13.81
CA ASP A 67 -7.45 14.36 -14.41
C ASP A 67 -7.21 15.69 -13.66
N ALA A 68 -6.55 15.64 -12.49
CA ALA A 68 -6.31 16.82 -11.66
C ALA A 68 -4.89 17.38 -11.84
N GLN A 69 -4.76 18.70 -11.78
CA GLN A 69 -3.46 19.39 -11.77
C GLN A 69 -3.24 20.05 -10.41
N VAL A 70 -2.11 19.73 -9.78
CA VAL A 70 -1.74 20.28 -8.47
C VAL A 70 -0.40 21.01 -8.54
N ASN A 71 -0.25 22.08 -7.77
CA ASN A 71 1.06 22.72 -7.62
C ASN A 71 2.03 21.75 -6.92
N SER A 72 3.20 21.54 -7.52
CA SER A 72 4.20 20.58 -7.05
C SER A 72 4.70 20.87 -5.62
N ARG A 73 4.80 22.14 -5.21
CA ARG A 73 5.22 22.54 -3.86
C ARG A 73 4.15 22.20 -2.84
N ALA A 74 2.88 22.43 -3.19
CA ALA A 74 1.74 22.05 -2.37
C ALA A 74 1.64 20.52 -2.23
N TYR A 75 1.86 19.78 -3.32
CA TYR A 75 1.91 18.32 -3.30
C TYR A 75 3.05 17.80 -2.42
N CYS A 76 4.27 18.34 -2.53
CA CYS A 76 5.35 17.97 -1.60
C CYS A 76 4.96 18.29 -0.14
N GLY A 77 4.24 19.39 0.07
CA GLY A 77 3.73 19.80 1.39
C GLY A 77 2.73 18.82 2.00
N SER A 78 1.90 18.13 1.20
CA SER A 78 0.96 17.13 1.73
C SER A 78 1.68 15.90 2.30
N PHE A 79 2.88 15.59 1.82
CA PHE A 79 3.77 14.57 2.39
C PHE A 79 4.71 15.15 3.47
N ASN A 80 4.29 16.22 4.14
CA ASN A 80 5.01 16.87 5.24
C ASN A 80 6.42 17.39 4.87
N PHE A 81 6.71 17.67 3.59
CA PHE A 81 7.92 18.38 3.18
C PHE A 81 7.62 19.87 3.05
N LYS A 82 7.82 20.62 4.13
CA LYS A 82 7.46 22.04 4.23
C LYS A 82 8.69 22.93 4.00
N GLY A 83 8.51 24.01 3.24
CA GLY A 83 9.53 25.06 3.07
C GLY A 83 10.90 24.51 2.67
N GLY A 84 11.90 24.70 3.55
CA GLY A 84 13.29 24.28 3.30
C GLY A 84 13.49 22.77 3.19
N ASP A 85 12.57 21.95 3.73
CA ASP A 85 12.68 20.49 3.64
C ASP A 85 12.64 19.99 2.19
N GLN A 86 11.93 20.70 1.32
CA GLN A 86 11.83 20.39 -0.10
C GLN A 86 13.17 20.52 -0.84
N GLN A 87 14.11 21.29 -0.28
CA GLN A 87 15.45 21.53 -0.84
C GLN A 87 16.51 20.62 -0.24
N LYS A 88 16.17 19.79 0.76
CA LYS A 88 17.08 18.77 1.29
C LYS A 88 17.40 17.76 0.19
N LYS A 89 18.66 17.33 0.13
CA LYS A 89 19.06 16.22 -0.74
C LYS A 89 18.51 14.91 -0.20
N VAL A 90 18.03 14.04 -1.09
CA VAL A 90 17.47 12.73 -0.72
C VAL A 90 18.49 11.85 0.02
N GLY A 91 19.77 11.99 -0.32
CA GLY A 91 20.88 11.31 0.37
C GLY A 91 20.96 11.59 1.88
N LEU A 92 20.43 12.74 2.33
CA LEU A 92 20.47 13.20 3.73
C LEU A 92 19.21 12.87 4.53
N LEU A 93 18.19 12.30 3.89
CA LEU A 93 16.91 11.98 4.53
C LEU A 93 17.05 10.78 5.46
N SER A 94 16.31 10.83 6.57
CA SER A 94 16.04 9.66 7.41
C SER A 94 15.24 8.60 6.64
N GLY A 95 15.19 7.36 7.17
CA GLY A 95 14.40 6.28 6.56
C GLY A 95 12.92 6.64 6.38
N GLY A 96 12.28 7.24 7.39
CA GLY A 96 10.90 7.69 7.31
C GLY A 96 10.69 8.82 6.30
N GLU A 97 11.61 9.80 6.24
CA GLU A 97 11.57 10.83 5.19
C GLU A 97 11.74 10.22 3.79
N ARG A 98 12.63 9.24 3.59
CA ARG A 98 12.75 8.55 2.30
C ARG A 98 11.48 7.79 1.93
N ASN A 99 10.85 7.11 2.90
CA ASN A 99 9.59 6.41 2.66
C ASN A 99 8.49 7.39 2.20
N ARG A 100 8.45 8.59 2.77
CA ARG A 100 7.53 9.65 2.30
C ARG A 100 7.78 10.09 0.87
N VAL A 101 9.04 10.24 0.47
CA VAL A 101 9.38 10.54 -0.93
C VAL A 101 8.90 9.41 -1.84
N HIS A 102 9.10 8.14 -1.45
CA HIS A 102 8.58 7.00 -2.20
C HIS A 102 7.07 7.03 -2.35
N MET A 103 6.33 7.28 -1.27
CA MET A 103 4.87 7.36 -1.31
C MET A 103 4.38 8.48 -2.22
N ALA A 104 5.01 9.66 -2.14
CA ALA A 104 4.69 10.79 -3.02
C ALA A 104 4.96 10.47 -4.50
N LYS A 105 6.04 9.74 -4.81
CA LYS A 105 6.32 9.32 -6.20
C LYS A 105 5.32 8.29 -6.70
N LEU A 106 4.94 7.33 -5.86
CA LEU A 106 4.00 6.29 -6.23
C LEU A 106 2.61 6.86 -6.51
N LEU A 107 2.11 7.72 -5.63
CA LEU A 107 0.79 8.34 -5.81
C LEU A 107 0.73 9.29 -7.01
N LYS A 108 1.90 9.79 -7.44
CA LYS A 108 2.05 10.51 -8.71
C LYS A 108 2.12 9.58 -9.93
N SER A 109 2.66 8.37 -9.78
CA SER A 109 2.76 7.44 -10.91
C SER A 109 1.35 7.09 -11.37
N GLY A 110 1.01 7.45 -12.60
CA GLY A 110 -0.37 7.46 -13.13
C GLY A 110 -1.06 6.10 -13.29
N GLY A 111 -0.59 5.06 -12.59
CA GLY A 111 -1.30 3.80 -12.53
C GLY A 111 -2.65 3.98 -11.85
N ASN A 112 -3.68 3.32 -12.36
CA ASN A 112 -5.03 3.37 -11.80
C ASN A 112 -5.29 2.22 -10.81
N VAL A 113 -4.31 1.34 -10.58
CA VAL A 113 -4.34 0.33 -9.52
C VAL A 113 -3.06 0.37 -8.71
N LEU A 114 -3.15 0.82 -7.46
CA LEU A 114 -2.03 0.87 -6.52
C LEU A 114 -1.90 -0.45 -5.77
N LEU A 115 -0.70 -0.99 -5.70
CA LEU A 115 -0.36 -2.14 -4.85
C LEU A 115 0.57 -1.66 -3.72
N LEU A 116 0.07 -1.66 -2.49
CA LEU A 116 0.79 -1.18 -1.30
C LEU A 116 1.07 -2.34 -0.32
N ASP A 117 2.34 -2.67 -0.10
CA ASP A 117 2.75 -3.71 0.86
C ASP A 117 3.28 -3.05 2.15
N GLU A 118 2.49 -3.14 3.22
CA GLU A 118 2.73 -2.53 4.53
C GLU A 118 3.12 -1.03 4.48
N PRO A 119 2.29 -0.17 3.86
CA PRO A 119 2.64 1.24 3.64
C PRO A 119 2.66 2.06 4.93
N THR A 120 2.08 1.54 6.02
CA THR A 120 1.99 2.19 7.33
C THR A 120 3.27 2.06 8.15
N ASN A 121 4.21 1.20 7.74
CA ASN A 121 5.46 1.00 8.46
C ASN A 121 6.33 2.26 8.42
N ASP A 122 6.96 2.56 9.57
CA ASP A 122 7.90 3.67 9.73
C ASP A 122 7.32 5.06 9.41
N LEU A 123 5.98 5.19 9.41
CA LEU A 123 5.29 6.47 9.24
C LEU A 123 4.91 7.09 10.59
N ASP A 124 5.11 8.41 10.69
CA ASP A 124 4.52 9.20 11.77
C ASP A 124 3.01 9.45 11.53
N VAL A 125 2.32 9.90 12.57
CA VAL A 125 0.84 10.09 12.54
C VAL A 125 0.40 11.11 11.49
N GLU A 126 1.18 12.17 11.25
CA GLU A 126 0.84 13.20 10.26
C GLU A 126 0.92 12.63 8.84
N THR A 127 1.97 11.85 8.59
CA THR A 127 2.21 11.20 7.31
C THR A 127 1.19 10.11 7.02
N LEU A 128 0.85 9.30 8.03
CA LEU A 128 -0.16 8.25 7.90
C LEU A 128 -1.50 8.86 7.49
N ARG A 129 -1.91 9.96 8.12
CA ARG A 129 -3.13 10.70 7.75
C ARG A 129 -3.09 11.24 6.32
N ALA A 130 -1.96 11.80 5.90
CA ALA A 130 -1.81 12.29 4.53
C ALA A 130 -1.93 11.15 3.50
N LEU A 131 -1.40 9.96 3.83
CA LEU A 131 -1.56 8.77 2.99
C LEU A 131 -3.02 8.29 2.97
N GLU A 132 -3.70 8.27 4.12
CA GLU A 132 -5.13 7.93 4.21
C GLU A 132 -5.96 8.86 3.33
N ASP A 133 -5.81 10.18 3.49
CA ASP A 133 -6.54 11.18 2.72
C ASP A 133 -6.25 11.02 1.22
N ALA A 134 -4.98 10.83 0.84
CA ALA A 134 -4.60 10.63 -0.56
C ALA A 134 -5.17 9.34 -1.17
N LEU A 135 -5.31 8.25 -0.38
CA LEU A 135 -5.90 6.99 -0.85
C LEU A 135 -7.42 7.06 -0.95
N VAL A 136 -8.08 7.82 -0.06
CA VAL A 136 -9.53 8.04 -0.12
C VAL A 136 -9.90 8.89 -1.33
N ASP A 137 -9.10 9.91 -1.66
CA ASP A 137 -9.32 10.79 -2.81
C ASP A 137 -8.81 10.21 -4.14
N PHE A 138 -8.11 9.06 -4.10
CA PHE A 138 -7.56 8.44 -5.29
C PHE A 138 -8.68 7.88 -6.19
N ALA A 139 -8.73 8.35 -7.44
CA ALA A 139 -9.78 7.97 -8.39
C ALA A 139 -9.68 6.53 -8.92
N GLY A 140 -8.58 5.82 -8.63
CA GLY A 140 -8.38 4.43 -9.03
C GLY A 140 -8.72 3.41 -7.94
N CYS A 141 -8.15 2.22 -8.05
CA CYS A 141 -8.25 1.18 -7.02
C CYS A 141 -6.94 1.05 -6.25
N ALA A 142 -7.03 0.68 -4.97
CA ALA A 142 -5.85 0.36 -4.16
C ALA A 142 -6.03 -1.02 -3.52
N VAL A 143 -5.02 -1.88 -3.69
CA VAL A 143 -4.87 -3.12 -2.94
C VAL A 143 -3.79 -2.89 -1.90
N VAL A 144 -4.17 -2.98 -0.63
CA VAL A 144 -3.30 -2.59 0.48
C VAL A 144 -3.16 -3.74 1.47
N ILE A 145 -1.93 -4.19 1.68
CA ILE A 145 -1.55 -5.09 2.78
C ILE A 145 -1.17 -4.22 3.97
N SER A 146 -1.80 -4.42 5.12
CA SER A 146 -1.44 -3.72 6.35
C SER A 146 -1.83 -4.53 7.58
N HIS A 147 -1.09 -4.35 8.65
CA HIS A 147 -1.45 -4.81 10.00
C HIS A 147 -2.12 -3.72 10.86
N ASP A 148 -2.22 -2.49 10.39
CA ASP A 148 -2.85 -1.37 11.10
C ASP A 148 -4.38 -1.39 10.87
N ARG A 149 -5.11 -1.72 11.94
CA ARG A 149 -6.57 -1.86 11.92
C ARG A 149 -7.27 -0.53 11.65
N PHE A 150 -6.81 0.55 12.29
CA PHE A 150 -7.41 1.87 12.14
C PHE A 150 -7.24 2.39 10.72
N PHE A 151 -6.05 2.16 10.14
CA PHE A 151 -5.79 2.51 8.75
C PHE A 151 -6.71 1.73 7.80
N LEU A 152 -6.82 0.41 7.98
CA LEU A 152 -7.70 -0.44 7.17
C LEU A 152 -9.17 -0.02 7.29
N ASP A 153 -9.64 0.30 8.49
CA ASP A 153 -11.02 0.76 8.72
C ASP A 153 -11.36 2.05 7.99
N ARG A 154 -10.37 2.93 7.82
CA ARG A 154 -10.56 4.22 7.16
C ARG A 154 -10.60 4.13 5.64
N ILE A 155 -9.79 3.26 5.04
CA ILE A 155 -9.58 3.26 3.58
C ILE A 155 -10.21 2.06 2.86
N CYS A 156 -10.50 0.95 3.55
CA CYS A 156 -10.92 -0.28 2.90
C CYS A 156 -12.44 -0.34 2.73
N THR A 157 -12.87 -0.68 1.52
CA THR A 157 -14.25 -1.05 1.20
C THR A 157 -14.46 -2.56 1.13
N HIS A 158 -13.36 -3.32 1.02
CA HIS A 158 -13.34 -4.78 0.95
C HIS A 158 -12.13 -5.33 1.69
N ILE A 159 -12.26 -6.54 2.22
CA ILE A 159 -11.20 -7.27 2.91
C ILE A 159 -11.00 -8.64 2.23
N LEU A 160 -9.76 -8.90 1.81
CA LEU A 160 -9.28 -10.22 1.44
C LEU A 160 -8.50 -10.80 2.62
N ALA A 161 -9.12 -11.71 3.37
CA ALA A 161 -8.58 -12.24 4.61
C ALA A 161 -8.01 -13.65 4.46
N PHE A 162 -6.72 -13.81 4.74
CA PHE A 162 -6.08 -15.10 4.84
C PHE A 162 -6.31 -15.67 6.25
N GLU A 163 -7.33 -16.50 6.41
CA GLU A 163 -7.76 -17.05 7.71
C GLU A 163 -6.97 -18.31 8.14
N GLY A 164 -6.07 -18.79 7.29
CA GLY A 164 -5.26 -19.99 7.52
C GLY A 164 -5.82 -21.23 6.85
N GLU A 165 -5.11 -22.36 6.94
CA GLU A 165 -5.48 -23.62 6.26
C GLU A 165 -5.72 -23.48 4.74
N ALA A 166 -5.03 -22.52 4.10
CA ALA A 166 -5.23 -22.14 2.70
C ALA A 166 -6.64 -21.59 2.38
N HIS A 167 -7.40 -21.20 3.40
CA HIS A 167 -8.64 -20.45 3.23
C HIS A 167 -8.35 -18.95 3.08
N VAL A 168 -8.92 -18.37 2.02
CA VAL A 168 -8.92 -16.93 1.78
C VAL A 168 -10.37 -16.49 1.65
N GLU A 169 -10.80 -15.63 2.56
CA GLU A 169 -12.14 -15.08 2.63
C GLU A 169 -12.20 -13.73 1.91
N TRP A 170 -13.21 -13.53 1.07
CA TRP A 170 -13.51 -12.22 0.50
C TRP A 170 -14.73 -11.62 1.21
N PHE A 171 -14.56 -10.44 1.76
CA PHE A 171 -15.58 -9.75 2.52
C PHE A 171 -15.78 -8.32 2.01
N GLU A 172 -17.04 -7.91 1.87
CA GLU A 172 -17.42 -6.54 1.50
C GLU A 172 -17.74 -5.75 2.77
N GLY A 173 -16.97 -4.68 3.01
CA GLY A 173 -16.96 -3.91 4.25
C GLY A 173 -15.54 -3.57 4.70
N ASN A 174 -15.44 -2.80 5.78
CA ASN A 174 -14.16 -2.42 6.37
C ASN A 174 -13.60 -3.52 7.30
N PHE A 175 -12.56 -3.23 8.07
CA PHE A 175 -11.93 -4.24 8.92
C PHE A 175 -12.79 -4.56 10.17
N GLU A 176 -13.43 -3.57 10.77
CA GLU A 176 -14.38 -3.72 11.88
C GLU A 176 -15.57 -4.62 11.49
N ASP A 177 -16.21 -4.34 10.35
CA ASP A 177 -17.29 -5.15 9.78
C ASP A 177 -16.86 -6.61 9.61
N TYR A 178 -15.64 -6.81 9.10
CA TYR A 178 -15.06 -8.14 8.94
C TYR A 178 -14.78 -8.83 10.28
N GLU A 179 -14.28 -8.13 11.30
CA GLU A 179 -14.07 -8.71 12.64
C GLU A 179 -15.38 -9.18 13.26
N GLU A 180 -16.47 -8.42 13.11
CA GLU A 180 -17.80 -8.82 13.55
C GLU A 180 -18.31 -10.07 12.83
N ASP A 181 -18.19 -10.09 11.50
CA ASP A 181 -18.56 -11.25 10.70
C ASP A 181 -17.73 -12.49 11.06
N LYS A 182 -16.41 -12.34 11.20
CA LYS A 182 -15.51 -13.42 11.59
C LYS A 182 -15.89 -13.99 12.95
N LYS A 183 -16.19 -13.13 13.92
CA LYS A 183 -16.66 -13.54 15.25
C LYS A 183 -17.99 -14.29 15.18
N ARG A 184 -18.90 -13.87 14.30
CA ARG A 184 -20.17 -14.56 14.05
C ARG A 184 -19.98 -15.94 13.41
N ARG A 185 -19.10 -16.05 12.41
CA ARG A 185 -18.84 -17.30 11.66
C ARG A 185 -18.03 -18.33 12.45
N LEU A 186 -16.97 -17.88 13.13
CA LEU A 186 -15.95 -18.76 13.72
C LEU A 186 -15.94 -18.74 15.25
N GLY A 187 -16.75 -17.88 15.88
CA GLY A 187 -16.79 -17.69 17.32
C GLY A 187 -15.74 -16.70 17.84
N PRO A 188 -15.81 -16.34 19.14
CA PRO A 188 -14.94 -15.33 19.75
C PRO A 188 -13.45 -15.71 19.74
N ASP A 189 -13.12 -17.00 19.85
CA ASP A 189 -11.74 -17.51 19.88
C ASP A 189 -11.01 -17.39 18.53
N ALA A 190 -11.71 -16.98 17.47
CA ALA A 190 -11.16 -16.77 16.13
C ALA A 190 -10.51 -15.40 15.94
N LEU A 191 -10.78 -14.45 16.86
CA LEU A 191 -10.10 -13.16 16.91
C LEU A 191 -8.70 -13.25 17.53
N GLU A 192 -8.42 -14.33 18.26
CA GLU A 192 -7.09 -14.54 18.81
C GLU A 192 -6.08 -14.90 17.70
N PRO A 193 -4.94 -14.20 17.61
CA PRO A 193 -3.91 -14.49 16.61
C PRO A 193 -3.26 -15.85 16.91
N LYS A 194 -3.72 -16.91 16.23
CA LYS A 194 -3.13 -18.25 16.30
C LYS A 194 -1.94 -18.32 15.33
N ARG A 195 -0.76 -18.69 15.84
CA ARG A 195 0.41 -18.97 14.99
C ARG A 195 0.07 -20.08 14.00
N LEU A 196 0.21 -19.81 12.70
CA LEU A 196 0.12 -20.83 11.65
C LEU A 196 1.10 -21.97 11.95
N LYS A 197 0.57 -23.16 12.27
CA LYS A 197 1.38 -24.38 12.32
C LYS A 197 1.53 -24.88 10.90
N TYR A 198 2.67 -24.61 10.27
CA TYR A 198 3.01 -25.20 8.98
C TYR A 198 2.98 -26.73 9.10
N LYS A 199 2.03 -27.39 8.44
CA LYS A 199 2.19 -28.81 8.10
C LYS A 199 3.24 -28.85 7.00
N LYS A 200 4.41 -29.41 7.30
CA LYS A 200 5.42 -29.71 6.27
C LYS A 200 4.76 -30.63 5.24
N PHE A 201 4.60 -30.14 4.02
CA PHE A 201 4.28 -31.02 2.89
C PHE A 201 5.47 -31.96 2.69
N THR A 202 5.30 -33.23 3.03
CA THR A 202 6.23 -34.29 2.62
C THR A 202 6.06 -34.52 1.12
N ARG A 203 7.18 -34.42 0.39
CA ARG A 203 7.32 -34.83 -1.01
C ARG A 203 6.96 -36.31 -1.20
#